data_AF-A0A3C1FIV6-F1
#
_entry.id   AF-A0A3C1FIV6-F1
#
_cell.length_a   1.000
_cell.length_b   1.000
_cell.length_c   1.000
_cell.angle_alpha   90.00
_cell.angle_beta   90.00
_cell.angle_gamma   90.00
#
_symmetry.space_group_name_H-M   'P 1'
#
loop_
_entity.id
_entity.type
_entity.pdbx_description
1 polymer ?
#
loop_
_entity_poly.entity_id
_entity_poly.type
_entity_poly.pdbx_seq_one_letter_code
_entity_poly.pdbx_strand_id
1 'polypeptide(L)'
;MSKQDTESPVEPFKRALTSAVRSIAEEPELQVSFGTEPTGVRGDQVRLPLPPRDLPADEVARIRGAADACSLRLRHHDDNLHRRHAPMGPTAREVYEAAEQARVEAIGSRAMRGMARNLEAALEHRFAEKG
;
A
#
# COMPACT_ATOMS: atom_id res chain seq x y z
N MET A 1 -14.82 -36.41 -15.83
CA MET A 1 -15.07 -35.07 -15.24
C MET A 1 -13.79 -34.63 -14.56
N SER A 2 -13.10 -33.64 -15.12
CA SER A 2 -11.90 -33.07 -14.49
C SER A 2 -12.31 -32.42 -13.17
N LYS A 3 -11.67 -32.79 -12.06
CA LYS A 3 -11.77 -32.02 -10.81
C LYS A 3 -11.31 -30.60 -11.17
N GLN A 4 -12.19 -29.62 -11.06
CA GLN A 4 -11.77 -28.23 -11.00
C GLN A 4 -11.02 -28.10 -9.68
N ASP A 5 -9.69 -27.94 -9.74
CA ASP A 5 -8.91 -27.61 -8.56
C ASP A 5 -9.42 -26.25 -8.07
N THR A 6 -10.11 -26.26 -6.92
CA THR A 6 -10.59 -25.03 -6.28
C THR A 6 -9.38 -24.16 -5.98
N GLU A 7 -9.25 -23.07 -6.72
CA GLU A 7 -8.15 -22.12 -6.57
C GLU A 7 -8.10 -21.59 -5.11
N SER A 8 -6.90 -21.47 -4.55
CA SER A 8 -6.71 -20.90 -3.21
C SER A 8 -7.36 -19.52 -3.13
N PRO A 9 -8.07 -19.17 -2.04
CA PRO A 9 -8.73 -17.86 -1.90
C PRO A 9 -7.74 -16.69 -1.95
N VAL A 10 -6.45 -16.96 -1.74
CA VAL A 10 -5.35 -16.00 -1.87
C VAL A 10 -5.22 -15.45 -3.29
N GLU A 11 -5.40 -16.27 -4.33
CA GLU A 11 -5.15 -15.83 -5.71
C GLU A 11 -6.22 -14.85 -6.21
N PRO A 12 -7.54 -15.06 -5.99
CA PRO A 12 -8.54 -14.04 -6.18
C PRO A 12 -8.27 -12.75 -5.39
N PHE A 13 -7.81 -12.86 -4.13
CA PHE A 13 -7.47 -11.69 -3.31
C PHE A 13 -6.33 -10.88 -3.91
N LYS A 14 -5.22 -11.53 -4.31
CA LYS A 14 -4.09 -10.87 -4.98
C LYS A 14 -4.52 -10.18 -6.27
N ARG A 15 -5.31 -10.86 -7.11
CA ARG A 15 -5.81 -10.27 -8.37
C ARG A 15 -6.67 -9.04 -8.12
N ALA A 16 -7.63 -9.13 -7.20
CA ALA A 16 -8.49 -8.01 -6.85
C ALA A 16 -7.69 -6.82 -6.32
N LEU A 17 -6.70 -7.09 -5.45
CA LEU A 17 -5.86 -6.05 -4.89
C LEU A 17 -4.97 -5.40 -5.96
N THR A 18 -4.38 -6.19 -6.87
CA THR A 18 -3.63 -5.66 -8.01
C THR A 18 -4.47 -4.73 -8.87
N SER A 19 -5.71 -5.12 -9.20
CA SER A 19 -6.62 -4.27 -9.98
C SER A 19 -6.98 -2.97 -9.23
N ALA A 20 -7.20 -3.04 -7.92
CA ALA A 20 -7.47 -1.86 -7.10
C ALA A 20 -6.26 -0.91 -7.08
N VAL A 21 -5.05 -1.44 -6.86
CA VAL A 21 -3.81 -0.66 -6.83
C VAL A 21 -3.59 0.07 -8.14
N ARG A 22 -3.71 -0.61 -9.28
CA ARG A 22 -3.60 -0.02 -10.62
C ARG A 22 -4.62 1.09 -10.85
N SER A 23 -5.86 0.86 -10.42
CA SER A 23 -6.95 1.81 -10.61
C SER A 23 -6.76 3.08 -9.78
N ILE A 24 -6.36 2.93 -8.51
CA ILE A 24 -6.12 4.06 -7.60
C ILE A 24 -4.88 4.84 -8.01
N ALA A 25 -3.82 4.14 -8.43
CA ALA A 25 -2.59 4.76 -8.91
C ALA A 25 -2.77 5.47 -10.27
N GLU A 26 -3.84 5.20 -11.00
CA GLU A 26 -4.04 5.58 -12.41
C GLU A 26 -2.96 5.02 -13.36
N GLU A 27 -2.40 3.86 -13.02
CA GLU A 27 -1.31 3.21 -13.76
C GLU A 27 -1.71 1.77 -14.16
N PRO A 28 -2.25 1.54 -15.37
CA PRO A 28 -2.81 0.24 -15.77
C PRO A 28 -1.77 -0.87 -15.91
N GLU A 29 -0.54 -0.50 -16.28
CA GLU A 29 0.59 -1.44 -16.49
C GLU A 29 1.44 -1.63 -15.23
N LEU A 30 1.07 -0.99 -14.10
CA LEU A 30 1.82 -1.06 -12.85
C LEU A 30 2.03 -2.52 -12.40
N GLN A 31 3.27 -2.88 -12.10
CA GLN A 31 3.61 -4.23 -11.67
C GLN A 31 3.39 -4.37 -10.18
N VAL A 32 2.45 -5.24 -9.78
CA VAL A 32 2.19 -5.55 -8.37
C VAL A 32 2.69 -6.94 -8.06
N SER A 33 3.55 -7.04 -7.05
CA SER A 33 4.16 -8.29 -6.60
C SER A 33 3.94 -8.50 -5.10
N PHE A 34 3.94 -9.76 -4.68
CA PHE A 34 3.67 -10.16 -3.30
C PHE A 34 4.86 -10.95 -2.77
N GLY A 35 5.41 -10.58 -1.61
CA GLY A 35 6.61 -11.21 -1.07
C GLY A 35 6.83 -10.97 0.42
N THR A 36 7.97 -11.43 0.92
CA THR A 36 8.43 -11.25 2.31
C THR A 36 9.28 -9.99 2.50
N GLU A 37 9.61 -9.32 1.40
CA GLU A 37 10.38 -8.08 1.38
C GLU A 37 9.55 -6.91 1.94
N PRO A 38 10.20 -5.83 2.44
CA PRO A 38 9.49 -4.64 2.89
C PRO A 38 8.57 -4.09 1.81
N THR A 39 7.36 -3.69 2.22
CA THR A 39 6.40 -3.02 1.33
C THR A 39 6.98 -1.72 0.81
N GLY A 40 6.73 -1.43 -0.47
CA GLY A 40 7.11 -0.14 -1.03
C GLY A 40 6.88 -0.03 -2.53
N VAL A 41 7.21 1.16 -3.01
CA VAL A 41 7.15 1.54 -4.42
C VAL A 41 8.58 1.70 -4.95
N ARG A 42 8.87 1.14 -6.12
CA ARG A 42 10.12 1.35 -6.86
C ARG A 42 9.82 1.49 -8.34
N GLY A 43 9.93 2.71 -8.88
CA GLY A 43 9.58 2.97 -10.27
C GLY A 43 8.12 2.60 -10.54
N ASP A 44 7.91 1.74 -11.54
CA ASP A 44 6.62 1.20 -11.97
C ASP A 44 6.24 -0.12 -11.25
N GLN A 45 6.86 -0.40 -10.10
CA GLN A 45 6.61 -1.61 -9.33
C GLN A 45 6.18 -1.32 -7.89
N VAL A 46 5.10 -1.98 -7.47
CA VAL A 46 4.64 -2.06 -6.08
C VAL A 46 4.92 -3.44 -5.53
N ARG A 47 5.49 -3.50 -4.33
CA ARG A 47 5.65 -4.75 -3.57
C ARG A 47 4.78 -4.71 -2.33
N LEU A 48 3.98 -5.75 -2.15
CA LEU A 48 3.07 -5.92 -1.02
C LEU A 48 3.45 -7.17 -0.21
N PRO A 49 3.04 -7.26 1.06
CA PRO A 49 3.25 -8.45 1.87
C PRO A 49 2.51 -9.65 1.28
N LEU A 50 3.09 -10.83 1.41
CA LEU A 50 2.44 -12.08 1.02
C LEU A 50 1.24 -12.36 1.96
N PRO A 51 0.00 -12.47 1.44
CA PRO A 51 -1.16 -12.79 2.26
C PRO A 51 -1.10 -14.22 2.83
N PRO A 52 -1.57 -14.43 4.08
CA PRO A 52 -1.73 -15.77 4.66
C PRO A 52 -2.75 -16.60 3.87
N ARG A 53 -2.62 -17.93 3.91
CA ARG A 53 -3.51 -18.84 3.17
C ARG A 53 -4.97 -18.78 3.63
N ASP A 54 -5.16 -18.54 4.92
CA ASP A 54 -6.44 -18.46 5.62
C ASP A 54 -7.06 -17.06 5.60
N LEU A 55 -6.31 -16.05 5.13
CA LEU A 55 -6.78 -14.66 4.99
C LEU A 55 -7.50 -14.11 6.23
N PRO A 56 -6.85 -14.11 7.41
CA PRO A 56 -7.46 -13.56 8.61
C PRO A 56 -7.72 -12.05 8.41
N ALA A 57 -8.80 -11.55 9.02
CA ALA A 57 -9.38 -10.26 8.66
C ALA A 57 -8.44 -9.07 8.94
N ASP A 58 -7.66 -9.16 10.01
CA ASP A 58 -6.62 -8.22 10.41
C ASP A 58 -5.48 -8.17 9.39
N GLU A 59 -4.97 -9.33 8.95
CA GLU A 59 -3.94 -9.40 7.91
C GLU A 59 -4.44 -8.88 6.57
N VAL A 60 -5.68 -9.20 6.20
CA VAL A 60 -6.31 -8.68 4.99
C VAL A 60 -6.43 -7.15 5.07
N ALA A 61 -6.89 -6.60 6.18
CA ALA A 61 -7.01 -5.15 6.37
C ALA A 61 -5.64 -4.46 6.28
N ARG A 62 -4.62 -5.03 6.92
CA ARG A 62 -3.24 -4.53 6.88
C ARG A 62 -2.66 -4.52 5.48
N ILE A 63 -2.79 -5.62 4.74
CA ILE A 63 -2.26 -5.73 3.37
C ILE A 63 -2.98 -4.75 2.43
N ARG A 64 -4.30 -4.58 2.60
CA ARG A 64 -5.06 -3.57 1.86
C ARG A 64 -4.63 -2.15 2.20
N GLY A 65 -4.33 -1.86 3.46
CA GLY A 65 -3.82 -0.55 3.88
C GLY A 65 -2.45 -0.23 3.29
N ALA A 66 -1.55 -1.21 3.29
CA ALA A 66 -0.25 -1.12 2.63
C ALA A 66 -0.39 -0.84 1.12
N ALA A 67 -1.35 -1.51 0.47
CA ALA A 67 -1.65 -1.32 -0.95
C ALA A 67 -2.23 0.07 -1.25
N ASP A 68 -3.19 0.52 -0.45
CA ASP A 68 -3.79 1.85 -0.57
C ASP A 68 -2.74 2.95 -0.37
N ALA A 69 -1.88 2.84 0.64
CA ALA A 69 -0.81 3.79 0.91
C ALA A 69 0.19 3.89 -0.27
N CYS A 70 0.59 2.76 -0.84
CA CYS A 70 1.47 2.72 -2.01
C CYS A 70 0.80 3.35 -3.25
N SER A 71 -0.47 3.05 -3.48
CA SER A 71 -1.23 3.57 -4.62
C SER A 71 -1.42 5.08 -4.55
N LEU A 72 -1.77 5.60 -3.37
CA LEU A 72 -1.90 7.05 -3.14
C LEU A 72 -0.57 7.77 -3.27
N ARG A 73 0.53 7.16 -2.80
CA ARG A 73 1.86 7.74 -2.98
C ARG A 73 2.20 7.82 -4.46
N LEU A 74 2.03 6.76 -5.24
CA LEU A 74 2.22 6.78 -6.70
C LEU A 74 1.37 7.87 -7.38
N ARG A 75 0.10 7.98 -6.98
CA ARG A 75 -0.84 8.89 -7.62
C ARG A 75 -0.58 10.37 -7.35
N HIS A 76 -0.09 10.70 -6.15
CA HIS A 76 -0.11 12.06 -5.62
C HIS A 76 1.25 12.61 -5.18
N HIS A 77 2.30 11.79 -5.15
CA HIS A 77 3.66 12.21 -4.80
C HIS A 77 4.45 12.59 -6.06
N ASP A 78 5.21 13.69 -5.97
CA ASP A 78 6.19 14.07 -6.99
C ASP A 78 7.59 13.96 -6.39
N ASP A 79 8.34 12.93 -6.80
CA ASP A 79 9.69 12.64 -6.31
C ASP A 79 10.69 13.78 -6.57
N ASN A 80 10.52 14.53 -7.66
CA ASN A 80 11.44 15.62 -8.01
C ASN A 80 11.18 16.84 -7.14
N LEU A 81 9.92 17.22 -7.00
CA LEU A 81 9.51 18.33 -6.15
C LEU A 81 9.86 18.02 -4.68
N HIS A 82 9.54 16.82 -4.22
CA HIS A 82 9.81 16.39 -2.85
C HIS A 82 11.30 16.45 -2.53
N ARG A 83 12.16 15.91 -3.39
CA ARG A 83 13.63 15.98 -3.21
C ARG A 83 14.17 17.41 -3.23
N ARG A 84 13.58 18.30 -4.04
CA ARG A 84 14.00 19.69 -4.14
C ARG A 84 13.72 20.49 -2.87
N HIS A 85 12.65 20.15 -2.14
CA HIS A 85 12.23 20.82 -0.91
C HIS A 85 12.62 20.10 0.37
N ALA A 86 13.20 18.89 0.26
CA ALA A 86 13.62 18.12 1.42
C ALA A 86 14.63 18.90 2.29
N PRO A 87 14.40 18.99 3.61
CA PRO A 87 15.27 19.73 4.51
C PRO A 87 16.64 19.05 4.68
N MET A 88 17.62 19.85 5.11
CA MET A 88 18.93 19.33 5.52
C MET A 88 18.84 18.83 6.98
N GLY A 89 19.35 17.63 7.23
CA GLY A 89 19.38 17.01 8.56
C GLY A 89 18.45 15.79 8.67
N PRO A 90 18.89 14.72 9.36
CA PRO A 90 18.19 13.43 9.36
C PRO A 90 16.80 13.53 9.99
N THR A 91 16.67 14.12 11.19
CA THR A 91 15.38 14.25 11.89
C THR A 91 14.39 15.13 11.13
N ALA A 92 14.85 16.26 10.58
CA ALA A 92 13.97 17.13 9.79
C ALA A 92 13.46 16.41 8.54
N ARG A 93 14.31 15.57 7.92
CA ARG A 93 13.93 14.77 6.76
C ARG A 93 12.93 13.67 7.12
N GLU A 94 13.09 12.99 8.26
CA GLU A 94 12.11 12.01 8.75
C GLU A 94 10.72 12.65 8.97
N VAL A 95 10.67 13.83 9.59
CA VAL A 95 9.43 14.58 9.78
C VAL A 95 8.82 14.97 8.42
N TYR A 96 9.66 15.41 7.47
CA TYR A 96 9.22 15.78 6.13
C TYR A 96 8.64 14.60 5.34
N GLU A 97 9.28 13.42 5.39
CA GLU A 97 8.76 12.19 4.79
C GLU A 97 7.43 11.75 5.43
N ALA A 98 7.34 11.83 6.76
CA ALA A 98 6.11 11.47 7.47
C ALA A 98 4.96 12.42 7.14
N ALA A 99 5.23 13.73 7.05
CA ALA A 99 4.25 14.73 6.66
C ALA A 99 3.74 14.51 5.22
N GLU A 100 4.65 14.17 4.31
CA GLU A 100 4.28 13.88 2.92
C GLU A 100 3.44 12.61 2.81
N GLN A 101 3.78 11.56 3.55
CA GLN A 101 2.97 10.34 3.61
C GLN A 101 1.55 10.65 4.12
N ALA A 102 1.44 11.45 5.20
CA ALA A 102 0.15 11.86 5.73
C ALA A 102 -0.65 12.71 4.72
N ARG A 103 0.01 13.55 3.93
CA ARG A 103 -0.64 14.38 2.90
C ARG A 103 -1.30 13.51 1.83
N VAL A 104 -0.58 12.53 1.27
CA VAL A 104 -1.13 11.66 0.21
C VAL A 104 -2.24 10.75 0.75
N GLU A 105 -2.07 10.20 1.96
CA GLU A 105 -3.07 9.36 2.63
C GLU A 105 -4.36 10.12 2.97
N ALA A 106 -4.25 11.39 3.36
CA ALA A 106 -5.40 12.24 3.66
C ALA A 106 -6.27 12.48 2.42
N ILE A 107 -5.68 12.60 1.23
CA ILE A 107 -6.44 12.78 -0.02
C ILE A 107 -7.36 11.58 -0.26
N GLY A 108 -6.79 10.36 -0.22
CA GLY A 108 -7.55 9.12 -0.43
C GLY A 108 -8.57 8.85 0.67
N SER A 109 -8.18 9.02 1.93
CA SER A 109 -9.06 8.79 3.10
C SER A 109 -10.30 9.66 3.09
N ARG A 110 -10.17 10.93 2.65
CA ARG A 110 -11.29 11.86 2.54
C ARG A 110 -12.28 11.46 1.43
N ALA A 111 -11.77 10.89 0.34
CA ALA A 111 -12.59 10.46 -0.79
C ALA A 111 -13.27 9.10 -0.54
N MET A 112 -12.60 8.19 0.17
CA MET A 112 -13.03 6.78 0.28
C MET A 112 -12.98 6.29 1.75
N ARG A 113 -14.14 6.18 2.39
CA ARG A 113 -14.26 5.71 3.79
C ARG A 113 -13.71 4.29 4.03
N GLY A 114 -13.74 3.43 3.01
CA GLY A 114 -13.17 2.08 3.10
C GLY A 114 -11.64 2.12 3.12
N MET A 115 -11.04 2.98 2.31
CA MET A 115 -9.60 3.23 2.28
C MET A 115 -9.11 3.83 3.60
N ALA A 116 -9.87 4.76 4.19
CA ALA A 116 -9.53 5.32 5.50
C ALA A 116 -9.35 4.22 6.57
N ARG A 117 -10.26 3.22 6.60
CA ARG A 117 -10.16 2.08 7.54
C ARG A 117 -8.97 1.16 7.23
N ASN A 118 -8.65 0.96 5.95
CA ASN A 118 -7.49 0.16 5.58
C ASN A 118 -6.18 0.85 6.02
N LEU A 119 -6.07 2.16 5.79
CA LEU A 119 -4.92 2.97 6.20
C LEU A 119 -4.76 3.01 7.72
N GLU A 120 -5.88 3.09 8.45
CA GLU A 120 -5.90 2.98 9.92
C GLU A 120 -5.35 1.63 10.40
N ALA A 121 -5.80 0.50 9.81
CA ALA A 121 -5.26 -0.82 10.16
C ALA A 121 -3.75 -0.95 9.88
N ALA A 122 -3.26 -0.37 8.78
CA ALA A 122 -1.82 -0.36 8.48
C ALA A 122 -1.02 0.54 9.43
N LEU A 123 -1.61 1.66 9.87
CA LEU A 123 -1.03 2.57 10.85
C LEU A 123 -0.90 1.90 12.23
N GLU A 124 -1.98 1.28 12.71
CA GLU A 124 -2.01 0.55 13.98
C GLU A 124 -0.95 -0.56 14.01
N HIS A 125 -0.86 -1.35 12.94
CA HIS A 125 0.16 -2.40 12.84
C HIS A 125 1.59 -1.85 12.93
N ARG A 126 1.88 -0.75 12.22
CA ARG A 126 3.20 -0.11 12.26
C ARG A 126 3.56 0.40 13.67
N PHE A 127 2.57 0.84 14.44
CA PHE A 127 2.79 1.22 15.84
C PHE A 127 3.04 0.00 16.72
N ALA A 128 2.32 -1.09 16.50
CA ALA A 128 2.54 -2.35 17.21
C ALA A 128 3.94 -2.95 16.97
N GLU A 129 4.52 -2.80 15.78
CA GLU A 129 5.88 -3.27 15.48
C GLU A 129 7.00 -2.40 16.09
N LYS A 130 6.69 -1.15 16.46
CA LYS A 130 7.66 -0.19 17.00
C LYS A 130 7.64 -0.05 18.52
N GLY A 131 6.61 -0.60 19.17
CA GLY A 131 6.48 -0.65 20.63
C GLY A 131 7.06 -1.95 21.18
#